data_AF-A0A2N0Q569-F1
#
_entry.id   AF-A0A2N0Q569-F1
#
_cell.length_a   1.000
_cell.length_b   1.000
_cell.length_c   1.000
_cell.angle_alpha   90.00
_cell.angle_beta   90.00
_cell.angle_gamma   90.00
#
_symmetry.space_group_name_H-M   'P 1'
#
loop_
_entity.id
_entity.type
_entity.pdbx_description
1 polymer ?
#
loop_
_entity_poly.entity_id
_entity_poly.type
_entity_poly.pdbx_seq_one_letter_code
_entity_poly.pdbx_strand_id
1 'polypeptide(L)'
;MKVNLPHNIKAEINNQTKDVSLSPIVVGSTTHQSFITRQLIDTASHTHKITSPVSITQFPIDLKNKLKDHYLHFDRHKMNMYELELFVKYGLEVEGEFFSPLHEALATAKVQHEKKKYQKKSAIVEDIEIMKQIALMKLHSFYSHFDISLSRTNISDTDLNRIQTKYPGIETLIEEKVKINSKNWKKMKKRYNLACIVVENMNTLEKTSKVKENNDGLTKSISETFYDIFIDKESDLHKLMEKYTQRLAFQNSSSACDLFDYYNLNNSKINKAKQMTKDMTDAEFIQKLVNSKLFEGYDDIREKINSTFFEEYHQWKKNDFPVEIRRIFPESLFIKQLECKLEKEYVEEKQRIEKNEFENICNKLECKYKNGSMRLSVLNVIESLNYFIINYEIEMAQPNQTQISIYETSLEQADIHQLQEDEHVPNLTLTSHYSGQYGTSFHLDPQVYDFR
;
A
#
# COMPACT_ATOMS: atom_id res chain seq x y z
N MET A 1 25.89 11.38 83.13
CA MET A 1 25.77 10.19 82.27
C MET A 1 25.80 10.64 80.82
N LYS A 2 26.67 10.11 79.96
CA LYS A 2 26.82 10.59 78.58
C LYS A 2 26.90 9.41 77.63
N VAL A 3 25.77 9.01 77.05
CA VAL A 3 25.72 7.97 76.00
C VAL A 3 26.22 8.58 74.69
N ASN A 4 27.20 7.95 74.05
CA ASN A 4 27.71 8.46 72.78
C ASN A 4 26.83 8.01 71.62
N LEU A 5 25.80 8.79 71.32
CA LEU A 5 24.82 8.45 70.29
C LEU A 5 25.41 8.62 68.86
N PRO A 6 25.19 7.65 67.95
CA PRO A 6 25.37 7.80 66.52
C PRO A 6 24.67 9.04 65.94
N HIS A 7 25.21 9.57 64.83
CA HIS A 7 24.75 10.84 64.24
C HIS A 7 23.29 10.80 63.77
N ASN A 8 22.84 9.66 63.23
CA ASN A 8 21.46 9.41 62.82
C ASN A 8 20.48 9.46 64.00
N ILE A 9 20.82 8.89 65.15
CA ILE A 9 19.97 8.92 66.36
C ILE A 9 19.93 10.34 66.95
N LYS A 10 21.07 11.04 66.96
CA LYS A 10 21.13 12.46 67.35
C LYS A 10 20.25 13.34 66.46
N ALA A 11 20.21 13.08 65.15
CA ALA A 11 19.34 13.79 64.22
C ALA A 11 17.85 13.49 64.47
N GLU A 12 17.50 12.24 64.75
CA GLU A 12 16.13 11.83 65.09
C GLU A 12 15.60 12.51 66.36
N ILE A 13 16.43 12.59 67.42
CA ILE A 13 16.07 13.28 68.67
C ILE A 13 15.85 14.80 68.46
N ASN A 14 16.62 15.41 67.56
CA ASN A 14 16.55 16.84 67.30
C ASN A 14 15.41 17.23 66.33
N ASN A 15 14.82 16.28 65.61
CA ASN A 15 13.73 16.51 64.66
C ASN A 15 12.36 16.58 65.37
N GLN A 16 12.20 17.48 66.34
CA GLN A 16 10.91 17.78 66.95
C GLN A 16 10.08 18.68 66.01
N THR A 17 9.09 18.11 65.34
CA THR A 17 8.06 18.88 64.62
C THR A 17 7.16 19.65 65.60
N LYS A 18 6.78 20.87 65.19
CA LYS A 18 6.38 22.02 66.03
C LYS A 18 5.19 21.88 67.00
N ASP A 19 4.40 20.80 66.99
CA ASP A 19 3.14 20.75 67.77
C ASP A 19 2.95 19.52 68.67
N VAL A 20 3.92 18.60 68.75
CA VAL A 20 3.88 17.49 69.72
C VAL A 20 5.25 17.37 70.38
N SER A 21 5.31 17.49 71.71
CA SER A 21 6.56 17.26 72.46
C SER A 21 6.91 15.77 72.41
N LEU A 22 7.67 15.38 71.38
CA LEU A 22 8.23 14.05 71.22
C LEU A 22 9.55 13.97 72.00
N SER A 23 9.47 14.15 73.32
CA SER A 23 10.63 14.02 74.19
C SER A 23 10.98 12.54 74.34
N PRO A 24 12.27 12.17 74.27
CA PRO A 24 12.68 10.80 74.50
C PRO A 24 12.35 10.39 75.94
N ILE A 25 11.66 9.25 76.10
CA ILE A 25 11.34 8.69 77.41
C ILE A 25 12.46 7.71 77.77
N VAL A 26 13.12 7.95 78.89
CA VAL A 26 14.11 7.02 79.46
C VAL A 26 13.40 6.13 80.46
N VAL A 27 13.41 4.82 80.21
CA VAL A 27 12.92 3.80 81.15
C VAL A 27 14.13 3.01 81.62
N GLY A 28 14.44 3.08 82.92
CA GLY A 28 15.69 2.58 83.47
C GLY A 28 15.53 1.60 84.62
N SER A 29 16.41 0.61 84.65
CA SER A 29 16.83 -0.21 85.79
C SER A 29 18.30 0.12 86.10
N THR A 30 18.81 -0.33 87.25
CA THR A 30 20.22 -0.13 87.67
C THR A 30 21.25 -0.65 86.66
N THR A 31 20.85 -1.51 85.71
CA THR A 31 21.75 -2.17 84.75
C THR A 31 21.39 -1.96 83.28
N HIS A 32 20.19 -1.46 82.96
CA HIS A 32 19.70 -1.30 81.59
C HIS A 32 18.88 -0.02 81.49
N GLN A 33 19.12 0.78 80.45
CA GLN A 33 18.26 1.92 80.11
C GLN A 33 17.77 1.76 78.67
N SER A 34 16.48 1.95 78.45
CA SER A 34 15.92 2.08 77.11
C SER A 34 15.52 3.52 76.89
N PHE A 35 15.74 4.03 75.68
CA PHE A 35 15.20 5.31 75.26
C PHE A 35 14.34 5.14 74.01
N ILE A 36 13.22 5.84 74.01
CA ILE A 36 12.23 5.77 72.94
C ILE A 36 12.27 7.09 72.17
N THR A 37 12.47 7.05 70.86
CA THR A 37 12.25 8.20 69.98
C THR A 37 10.92 8.05 69.25
N ARG A 38 10.36 9.19 68.86
CA ARG A 38 9.15 9.26 68.04
C ARG A 38 9.40 10.24 66.91
N GLN A 39 9.03 9.85 65.70
CA GLN A 39 9.15 10.68 64.51
C GLN A 39 7.81 10.70 63.76
N LEU A 40 7.36 11.89 63.36
CA LEU A 40 6.23 12.03 62.44
C LEU A 40 6.72 11.78 61.02
N ILE A 41 6.05 10.88 60.31
CA ILE A 41 6.22 10.68 58.88
C ILE A 41 5.09 11.45 58.20
N ASP A 42 5.47 12.48 57.44
CA ASP A 42 4.53 13.38 56.77
C ASP A 42 3.69 12.65 55.71
N THR A 43 2.52 13.22 55.44
CA THR A 43 1.58 12.82 54.39
C THR A 43 2.30 12.56 53.06
N ALA A 44 2.21 11.34 52.56
CA ALA A 44 2.70 10.96 51.25
C ALA A 44 1.54 10.57 50.33
N SER A 45 1.59 10.97 49.06
CA SER A 45 0.59 10.55 48.08
C SER A 45 0.92 9.15 47.55
N HIS A 46 -0.11 8.31 47.49
CA HIS A 46 0.02 6.93 47.02
C HIS A 46 -1.08 6.64 45.99
N THR A 47 -0.72 5.96 44.91
CA THR A 47 -1.66 5.57 43.87
C THR A 47 -2.15 4.14 44.05
N HIS A 48 -3.46 3.94 43.93
CA HIS A 48 -4.09 2.63 44.05
C HIS A 48 -4.85 2.29 42.77
N LYS A 49 -4.63 1.08 42.26
CA LYS A 49 -5.39 0.56 41.12
C LYS A 49 -6.70 -0.01 41.59
N ILE A 50 -7.79 0.44 40.97
CA ILE A 50 -9.15 0.03 41.31
C ILE A 50 -9.86 -0.38 40.02
N THR A 51 -10.47 -1.56 40.05
CA THR A 51 -11.36 -2.03 38.98
C THR A 51 -12.80 -1.85 39.46
N SER A 52 -13.58 -1.03 38.74
CA SER A 52 -14.97 -0.71 39.07
C SER A 52 -15.92 -1.27 38.02
N PRO A 53 -16.72 -2.31 38.35
CA PRO A 53 -17.85 -2.69 37.51
C PRO A 53 -19.00 -1.72 37.74
N VAL A 54 -19.49 -1.08 36.68
CA VAL A 54 -20.59 -0.10 36.75
C VAL A 54 -21.62 -0.37 35.68
N SER A 55 -22.91 -0.36 36.03
CA SER A 55 -23.98 -0.39 35.03
C SER A 55 -24.01 0.92 34.24
N ILE A 56 -24.62 0.90 33.06
CA ILE A 56 -24.81 2.10 32.23
C ILE A 56 -25.43 3.25 33.03
N THR A 57 -26.46 2.96 33.84
CA THR A 57 -27.18 3.96 34.65
C THR A 57 -26.38 4.47 35.85
N GLN A 58 -25.45 3.66 36.37
CA GLN A 58 -24.68 4.00 37.57
C GLN A 58 -23.35 4.68 37.23
N PHE A 59 -22.87 4.56 35.99
CA PHE A 59 -21.58 5.09 35.57
C PHE A 59 -21.45 6.60 35.81
N PRO A 60 -22.40 7.48 35.43
CA PRO A 60 -22.26 8.92 35.72
C PRO A 60 -22.15 9.22 37.22
N ILE A 61 -22.91 8.49 38.04
CA ILE A 61 -22.93 8.67 39.49
C ILE A 61 -21.62 8.20 40.12
N ASP A 62 -21.10 7.04 39.69
CA ASP A 62 -19.82 6.51 40.14
C ASP A 62 -18.66 7.46 39.81
N LEU A 63 -18.62 7.93 38.57
CA LEU A 63 -17.59 8.85 38.09
C LEU A 63 -17.66 10.20 38.82
N LYS A 64 -18.86 10.77 38.98
CA LYS A 64 -19.06 12.01 39.73
C LYS A 64 -18.57 11.90 41.18
N ASN A 65 -18.75 10.74 41.82
CA ASN A 65 -18.25 10.52 43.18
C ASN A 65 -16.72 10.46 43.22
N LYS A 66 -16.09 9.78 42.26
CA LYS A 66 -14.62 9.69 42.16
C LYS A 66 -13.96 11.02 41.77
N LEU A 67 -14.66 11.92 41.08
CA LEU A 67 -14.16 13.23 40.68
C LEU A 67 -14.31 14.34 41.73
N LYS A 68 -14.88 14.06 42.92
CA LYS A 68 -15.16 15.11 43.93
C LYS A 68 -13.90 15.88 44.35
N ASP A 69 -12.83 15.16 44.66
CA ASP A 69 -11.54 15.73 45.10
C ASP A 69 -10.42 15.48 44.08
N HIS A 70 -10.77 14.92 42.93
CA HIS A 70 -9.81 14.47 41.92
C HIS A 70 -9.95 15.19 40.59
N TYR A 71 -8.82 15.52 39.97
CA TYR A 71 -8.79 15.92 38.57
C TYR A 71 -8.65 14.71 37.66
N LEU A 72 -9.28 14.79 36.49
CA LEU A 72 -9.30 13.71 35.51
C LEU A 72 -7.97 13.64 34.75
N HIS A 73 -7.49 12.43 34.53
CA HIS A 73 -6.37 12.12 33.64
C HIS A 73 -6.66 10.82 32.88
N PHE A 74 -6.21 10.72 31.63
CA PHE A 74 -6.33 9.51 30.82
C PHE A 74 -4.96 8.89 30.52
N ASP A 75 -4.82 7.59 30.74
CA ASP A 75 -3.63 6.83 30.33
C ASP A 75 -3.64 6.65 28.81
N ARG A 76 -2.80 7.40 28.12
CA ARG A 76 -2.76 7.43 26.64
C ARG A 76 -2.14 6.16 26.02
N HIS A 77 -1.54 5.30 26.83
CA HIS A 77 -0.92 4.06 26.36
C HIS A 77 -1.88 2.88 26.43
N LYS A 78 -2.80 2.90 27.40
CA LYS A 78 -3.77 1.81 27.61
C LYS A 78 -5.14 2.10 27.03
N MET A 79 -5.53 3.37 26.99
CA MET A 79 -6.83 3.77 26.51
C MET A 79 -6.81 4.01 25.01
N ASN A 80 -7.81 3.49 24.30
CA ASN A 80 -8.01 3.76 22.88
C ASN A 80 -9.22 4.68 22.63
N MET A 81 -9.38 5.13 21.37
CA MET A 81 -10.45 6.07 20.99
C MET A 81 -11.86 5.54 21.27
N TYR A 82 -12.10 4.25 21.01
CA TYR A 82 -13.41 3.64 21.25
C TYR A 82 -13.74 3.58 22.75
N GLU A 83 -12.76 3.23 23.58
CA GLU A 83 -12.93 3.23 25.04
C GLU A 83 -13.17 4.64 25.59
N LEU A 84 -12.52 5.65 25.00
CA LEU A 84 -12.78 7.06 25.31
C LEU A 84 -14.18 7.50 24.92
N GLU A 85 -14.68 7.08 23.76
CA GLU A 85 -16.05 7.33 23.34
C GLU A 85 -17.05 6.74 24.34
N LEU A 86 -16.85 5.48 24.76
CA LEU A 86 -17.67 4.85 25.80
C LEU A 86 -17.63 5.63 27.12
N PHE A 87 -16.43 6.04 27.56
CA PHE A 87 -16.26 6.80 28.79
C PHE A 87 -16.99 8.15 28.74
N VAL A 88 -16.86 8.89 27.65
CA VAL A 88 -17.47 10.21 27.50
C VAL A 88 -18.98 10.11 27.32
N LYS A 89 -19.45 9.12 26.57
CA LYS A 89 -20.87 8.90 26.32
C LYS A 89 -21.63 8.48 27.56
N TYR A 90 -21.13 7.47 28.27
CA TYR A 90 -21.86 6.86 29.38
C TYR A 90 -21.41 7.33 30.76
N GLY A 91 -20.18 7.82 30.90
CA GLY A 91 -19.67 8.35 32.16
C GLY A 91 -19.91 9.86 32.30
N LEU A 92 -19.59 10.62 31.26
CA LEU A 92 -19.69 12.09 31.31
C LEU A 92 -20.96 12.65 30.67
N GLU A 93 -21.65 11.88 29.83
CA GLU A 93 -22.88 12.26 29.12
C GLU A 93 -22.73 13.50 28.23
N VAL A 94 -21.55 13.69 27.62
CA VAL A 94 -21.20 14.87 26.79
C VAL A 94 -20.60 14.52 25.42
N GLU A 95 -20.92 13.33 24.89
CA GLU A 95 -20.40 12.82 23.59
C GLU A 95 -20.46 13.86 22.46
N GLY A 96 -21.60 14.53 22.29
CA GLY A 96 -21.82 15.51 21.22
C GLY A 96 -20.90 16.75 21.28
N GLU A 97 -20.35 17.08 22.45
CA GLU A 97 -19.45 18.23 22.63
C GLU A 97 -18.03 17.94 22.12
N PHE A 98 -17.58 16.68 22.21
CA PHE A 98 -16.17 16.33 22.03
C PHE A 98 -15.87 15.55 20.75
N PHE A 99 -16.82 14.74 20.26
CA PHE A 99 -16.58 13.86 19.10
C PHE A 99 -16.98 14.46 17.76
N SER A 100 -17.71 15.58 17.75
CA SER A 100 -18.12 16.27 16.51
C SER A 100 -16.92 16.56 15.57
N PRO A 101 -15.78 17.12 16.05
CA PRO A 101 -14.60 17.34 15.20
C PRO A 101 -14.00 16.06 14.61
N LEU A 102 -13.98 14.96 15.38
CA LEU A 102 -13.52 13.66 14.89
C LEU A 102 -14.40 13.15 13.76
N HIS A 103 -15.72 13.17 13.95
CA HIS A 103 -16.66 12.70 12.93
C HIS A 103 -16.59 13.54 11.65
N GLU A 104 -16.46 14.86 11.78
CA GLU A 104 -16.29 15.77 10.65
C GLU A 104 -14.96 15.50 9.90
N ALA A 105 -13.86 15.31 10.62
CA ALA A 105 -12.56 15.00 10.01
C ALA A 105 -12.59 13.65 9.27
N LEU A 106 -13.17 12.61 9.88
CA LEU A 106 -13.31 11.29 9.27
C LEU A 106 -14.23 11.32 8.04
N ALA A 107 -15.35 12.05 8.10
CA ALA A 107 -16.25 12.24 6.96
C ALA A 107 -15.55 12.98 5.81
N THR A 108 -14.81 14.04 6.13
CA THR A 108 -14.02 14.81 5.17
C THR A 108 -12.96 13.93 4.49
N ALA A 109 -12.20 13.16 5.27
CA ALA A 109 -11.19 12.24 4.76
C ALA A 109 -11.80 11.17 3.84
N LYS A 110 -12.98 10.64 4.20
CA LYS A 110 -13.72 9.67 3.36
C LYS A 110 -14.13 10.28 2.02
N VAL A 111 -14.70 11.49 2.02
CA VAL A 111 -15.09 12.19 0.79
C VAL A 111 -13.87 12.47 -0.09
N GLN A 112 -12.76 12.90 0.51
CA GLN A 112 -11.51 13.14 -0.22
C GLN A 112 -10.93 11.85 -0.83
N HIS A 113 -10.97 10.73 -0.09
CA HIS A 113 -10.55 9.43 -0.59
C HIS A 113 -11.37 9.00 -1.81
N GLU A 114 -12.70 9.04 -1.71
CA GLU A 114 -13.60 8.66 -2.82
C GLU A 114 -13.39 9.56 -4.05
N LYS A 115 -13.25 10.87 -3.84
CA LYS A 115 -12.93 11.82 -4.91
C LYS A 115 -11.60 11.47 -5.58
N LYS A 116 -10.55 11.21 -4.80
CA LYS A 116 -9.22 10.83 -5.30
C LYS A 116 -9.27 9.52 -6.08
N LYS A 117 -10.01 8.53 -5.59
CA LYS A 117 -10.22 7.23 -6.24
C LYS A 117 -10.91 7.38 -7.58
N TYR A 118 -12.02 8.12 -7.64
CA TYR A 118 -12.74 8.41 -8.87
C TYR A 118 -11.84 9.14 -9.89
N GLN A 119 -11.17 10.21 -9.46
CA GLN A 119 -10.30 11.01 -10.32
C GLN A 119 -9.17 10.18 -10.95
N LYS A 120 -8.46 9.37 -10.14
CA LYS A 120 -7.38 8.53 -10.66
C LYS A 120 -7.88 7.46 -11.62
N LYS A 121 -9.05 6.85 -11.35
CA LYS A 121 -9.66 5.87 -12.25
C LYS A 121 -10.10 6.51 -13.57
N SER A 122 -10.75 7.67 -13.51
CA SER A 122 -11.15 8.44 -14.69
C SER A 122 -9.94 8.81 -15.55
N ALA A 123 -8.84 9.25 -14.93
CA ALA A 123 -7.61 9.60 -15.65
C ALA A 123 -7.01 8.39 -16.39
N ILE A 124 -7.07 7.18 -15.83
CA ILE A 124 -6.61 5.97 -16.53
C ILE A 124 -7.50 5.67 -17.74
N VAL A 125 -8.82 5.82 -17.61
CA VAL A 125 -9.75 5.60 -18.73
C VAL A 125 -9.50 6.60 -19.85
N GLU A 126 -9.27 7.86 -19.51
CA GLU A 126 -8.91 8.91 -20.46
C GLU A 126 -7.58 8.62 -21.15
N ASP A 127 -6.56 8.17 -20.39
CA ASP A 127 -5.27 7.78 -20.95
C ASP A 127 -5.41 6.61 -21.94
N ILE A 128 -6.22 5.60 -21.61
CA ILE A 128 -6.51 4.47 -22.50
C ILE A 128 -7.15 4.96 -23.80
N GLU A 129 -8.06 5.94 -23.73
CA GLU A 129 -8.69 6.48 -24.91
C GLU A 129 -7.67 7.21 -25.81
N ILE A 130 -6.78 8.02 -25.22
CA ILE A 130 -5.69 8.65 -25.96
C ILE A 130 -4.78 7.59 -26.61
N MET A 131 -4.42 6.53 -25.88
CA MET A 131 -3.61 5.44 -26.44
C MET A 131 -4.29 4.75 -27.63
N LYS A 132 -5.62 4.56 -27.60
CA LYS A 132 -6.37 4.06 -28.77
C LYS A 132 -6.28 5.02 -29.95
N GLN A 133 -6.41 6.32 -29.70
CA GLN A 133 -6.27 7.32 -30.76
C GLN A 133 -4.85 7.29 -31.35
N ILE A 134 -3.81 7.16 -30.54
CA ILE A 134 -2.42 6.99 -31.01
C ILE A 134 -2.31 5.74 -31.90
N ALA A 135 -2.90 4.63 -31.49
CA ALA A 135 -2.89 3.39 -32.26
C ALA A 135 -3.62 3.55 -33.61
N LEU A 136 -4.75 4.26 -33.65
CA LEU A 136 -5.47 4.56 -34.89
C LEU A 136 -4.68 5.50 -35.81
N MET A 137 -4.00 6.50 -35.25
CA MET A 137 -3.12 7.38 -36.03
C MET A 137 -1.96 6.61 -36.66
N LYS A 138 -1.29 5.72 -35.89
CA LYS A 138 -0.21 4.87 -36.41
C LYS A 138 -0.73 3.88 -37.47
N LEU A 139 -1.91 3.30 -37.25
CA LEU A 139 -2.58 2.43 -38.23
C LEU A 139 -2.83 3.17 -39.55
N HIS A 140 -3.42 4.36 -39.48
CA HIS A 140 -3.64 5.19 -40.66
C HIS A 140 -2.32 5.59 -41.33
N SER A 141 -1.30 5.93 -40.55
CA SER A 141 0.04 6.26 -41.08
C SER A 141 0.66 5.10 -41.87
N PHE A 142 0.47 3.85 -41.43
CA PHE A 142 1.02 2.69 -42.14
C PHE A 142 0.15 2.26 -43.33
N TYR A 143 -1.17 2.43 -43.25
CA TYR A 143 -2.10 1.82 -44.20
C TYR A 143 -3.06 2.84 -44.86
N SER A 144 -2.64 4.09 -45.00
CA SER A 144 -3.45 5.21 -45.51
C SER A 144 -4.17 4.91 -46.83
N HIS A 145 -3.54 4.15 -47.74
CA HIS A 145 -4.13 3.73 -49.02
C HIS A 145 -5.39 2.87 -48.86
N PHE A 146 -5.49 2.11 -47.78
CA PHE A 146 -6.66 1.29 -47.42
C PHE A 146 -7.51 1.95 -46.32
N ASP A 147 -7.04 3.05 -45.72
CA ASP A 147 -7.69 3.67 -44.57
C ASP A 147 -8.11 5.13 -44.85
N ILE A 148 -8.87 5.30 -45.93
CA ILE A 148 -9.30 6.59 -46.48
C ILE A 148 -10.34 7.29 -45.57
N SER A 149 -10.99 6.54 -44.68
CA SER A 149 -12.15 7.00 -43.89
C SER A 149 -11.81 7.63 -42.53
N LEU A 150 -10.55 7.66 -42.10
CA LEU A 150 -10.20 8.31 -40.82
C LEU A 150 -10.07 9.82 -41.04
N SER A 151 -11.03 10.57 -40.50
CA SER A 151 -10.83 12.00 -40.22
C SER A 151 -9.57 12.14 -39.37
N ARG A 152 -8.68 13.07 -39.75
CA ARG A 152 -7.41 13.33 -39.06
C ARG A 152 -7.66 13.44 -37.55
N THR A 153 -7.36 12.38 -36.83
CA THR A 153 -7.44 12.38 -35.37
C THR A 153 -6.26 13.21 -34.91
N ASN A 154 -6.51 14.39 -34.35
CA ASN A 154 -5.46 15.28 -33.88
C ASN A 154 -5.38 15.13 -32.37
N ILE A 155 -4.33 14.50 -31.88
CA ILE A 155 -4.03 14.40 -30.45
C ILE A 155 -3.20 15.61 -30.09
N SER A 156 -3.49 16.24 -28.96
CA SER A 156 -2.69 17.37 -28.49
C SER A 156 -1.27 16.92 -28.12
N ASP A 157 -0.27 17.77 -28.37
CA ASP A 157 1.11 17.49 -27.95
C ASP A 157 1.21 17.28 -26.44
N THR A 158 0.35 17.97 -25.67
CA THR A 158 0.23 17.79 -24.22
C THR A 158 -0.18 16.37 -23.85
N ASP A 159 -1.18 15.81 -24.52
CA ASP A 159 -1.66 14.45 -24.26
C ASP A 159 -0.64 13.39 -24.70
N LEU A 160 0.04 13.61 -25.83
CA LEU A 160 1.12 12.75 -26.29
C LEU A 160 2.26 12.68 -25.26
N ASN A 161 2.75 13.85 -24.82
CA ASN A 161 3.81 13.95 -23.81
C ASN A 161 3.39 13.30 -22.48
N ARG A 162 2.13 13.48 -22.08
CA ARG A 162 1.54 12.87 -20.88
C ARG A 162 1.60 11.34 -20.95
N ILE A 163 1.17 10.75 -22.07
CA ILE A 163 1.19 9.30 -22.26
C ILE A 163 2.62 8.76 -22.30
N GLN A 164 3.52 9.40 -23.04
CA GLN A 164 4.92 8.99 -23.13
C GLN A 164 5.63 9.01 -21.77
N THR A 165 5.36 10.03 -20.95
CA THR A 165 5.96 10.17 -19.62
C THR A 165 5.40 9.14 -18.64
N LYS A 166 4.08 8.94 -18.64
CA LYS A 166 3.39 8.08 -17.67
C LYS A 166 3.47 6.59 -18.00
N TYR A 167 3.58 6.24 -19.29
CA TYR A 167 3.64 4.87 -19.80
C TYR A 167 4.82 4.71 -20.76
N PRO A 168 6.07 4.70 -20.25
CA PRO A 168 7.25 4.62 -21.09
C PRO A 168 7.24 3.33 -21.94
N GLY A 169 7.53 3.47 -23.23
CA GLY A 169 7.56 2.35 -24.19
C GLY A 169 6.21 1.94 -24.78
N ILE A 170 5.09 2.57 -24.37
CA ILE A 170 3.77 2.24 -24.91
C ILE A 170 3.67 2.50 -26.42
N GLU A 171 4.34 3.54 -26.93
CA GLU A 171 4.33 3.87 -28.36
C GLU A 171 4.97 2.77 -29.20
N THR A 172 6.11 2.21 -28.75
CA THR A 172 6.76 1.08 -29.41
C THR A 172 5.89 -0.17 -29.40
N LEU A 173 5.20 -0.44 -28.28
CA LEU A 173 4.25 -1.55 -28.20
C LEU A 173 3.07 -1.37 -29.15
N ILE A 174 2.54 -0.14 -29.26
CA ILE A 174 1.50 0.20 -30.24
C ILE A 174 2.02 -0.07 -31.66
N GLU A 175 3.20 0.42 -32.00
CA GLU A 175 3.80 0.22 -33.32
C GLU A 175 3.98 -1.25 -33.69
N GLU A 176 4.32 -2.11 -32.72
CA GLU A 176 4.38 -3.55 -32.93
C GLU A 176 2.99 -4.15 -33.19
N LYS A 177 1.99 -3.77 -32.38
CA LYS A 177 0.63 -4.34 -32.41
C LYS A 177 -0.24 -3.84 -33.56
N VAL A 178 0.10 -2.70 -34.17
CA VAL A 178 -0.57 -2.18 -35.36
C VAL A 178 -0.24 -3.00 -36.63
N LYS A 179 0.83 -3.81 -36.63
CA LYS A 179 1.21 -4.62 -37.80
C LYS A 179 0.20 -5.76 -38.06
N ILE A 180 -0.16 -5.96 -39.33
CA ILE A 180 -1.13 -6.99 -39.73
C ILE A 180 -0.58 -8.39 -39.43
N ASN A 181 -1.19 -9.06 -38.46
CA ASN A 181 -0.78 -10.39 -38.00
C ASN A 181 -1.66 -11.53 -38.57
N SER A 182 -2.64 -11.22 -39.43
CA SER A 182 -3.52 -12.21 -40.06
C SER A 182 -2.75 -13.30 -40.82
N LYS A 183 -3.14 -14.56 -40.58
CA LYS A 183 -2.62 -15.72 -41.32
C LYS A 183 -3.02 -15.66 -42.80
N ASN A 184 -4.24 -15.21 -43.09
CA ASN A 184 -4.74 -15.14 -44.46
C ASN A 184 -4.04 -14.04 -45.24
N TRP A 185 -3.86 -12.85 -44.66
CA TRP A 185 -3.03 -11.77 -45.22
C TRP A 185 -1.64 -12.26 -45.65
N LYS A 186 -0.94 -12.96 -44.75
CA LYS A 186 0.39 -13.54 -45.04
C LYS A 186 0.35 -14.57 -46.16
N LYS A 187 -0.72 -15.35 -46.27
CA LYS A 187 -0.91 -16.33 -47.35
C LYS A 187 -1.16 -15.63 -48.69
N MET A 188 -2.01 -14.60 -48.71
CA MET A 188 -2.31 -13.80 -49.90
C MET A 188 -1.06 -13.07 -50.43
N LYS A 189 -0.25 -12.45 -49.55
CA LYS A 189 1.04 -11.84 -49.95
C LYS A 189 1.98 -12.84 -50.62
N LYS A 190 2.08 -14.07 -50.08
CA LYS A 190 2.91 -15.13 -50.68
C LYS A 190 2.42 -15.52 -52.07
N ARG A 191 1.10 -15.67 -52.24
CA ARG A 191 0.49 -15.99 -53.54
C ARG A 191 0.69 -14.89 -54.56
N TYR A 192 0.48 -13.64 -54.15
CA TYR A 192 0.74 -12.47 -55.00
C TYR A 192 2.19 -12.45 -55.49
N ASN A 193 3.17 -12.62 -54.59
CA ASN A 193 4.58 -12.65 -54.98
C ASN A 193 4.93 -13.87 -55.86
N LEU A 194 4.29 -15.03 -55.65
CA LEU A 194 4.44 -16.19 -56.52
C LEU A 194 3.92 -15.88 -57.92
N ALA A 195 2.73 -15.30 -58.04
CA ALA A 195 2.13 -14.90 -59.30
C ALA A 195 3.01 -13.88 -60.05
N CYS A 196 3.59 -12.90 -59.32
CA CYS A 196 4.58 -11.97 -59.91
C CYS A 196 5.75 -12.71 -60.55
N ILE A 197 6.33 -13.71 -59.85
CA ILE A 197 7.46 -14.48 -60.37
C ILE A 197 7.05 -15.31 -61.60
N VAL A 198 5.88 -15.95 -61.58
CA VAL A 198 5.40 -16.76 -62.71
C VAL A 198 5.21 -15.88 -63.95
N VAL A 199 4.54 -14.73 -63.81
CA VAL A 199 4.32 -13.77 -64.89
C VAL A 199 5.62 -13.14 -65.40
N GLU A 200 6.56 -12.81 -64.50
CA GLU A 200 7.87 -12.30 -64.89
C GLU A 200 8.62 -13.31 -65.78
N ASN A 201 8.52 -14.60 -65.46
CA ASN A 201 9.09 -15.65 -66.31
C ASN A 201 8.41 -15.72 -67.69
N MET A 202 7.07 -15.65 -67.75
CA MET A 202 6.34 -15.63 -69.03
C MET A 202 6.85 -14.51 -69.95
N ASN A 203 6.95 -13.29 -69.40
CA ASN A 203 7.47 -12.12 -70.10
C ASN A 203 8.90 -12.32 -70.60
N THR A 204 9.76 -13.03 -69.85
CA THR A 204 11.15 -13.27 -70.27
C THR A 204 11.26 -14.32 -71.38
N LEU A 205 10.47 -15.39 -71.32
CA LEU A 205 10.44 -16.46 -72.33
C LEU A 205 10.01 -15.92 -73.71
N GLU A 206 9.02 -15.03 -73.73
CA GLU A 206 8.53 -14.48 -74.98
C GLU A 206 9.47 -13.47 -75.62
N LYS A 207 10.13 -12.62 -74.81
CA LYS A 207 11.19 -11.71 -75.32
C LYS A 207 12.35 -12.44 -75.99
N THR A 208 12.60 -13.70 -75.62
CA THR A 208 13.60 -14.55 -76.26
C THR A 208 13.09 -15.29 -77.49
N SER A 209 11.76 -15.38 -77.68
CA SER A 209 11.13 -15.93 -78.87
C SER A 209 11.08 -14.86 -79.97
N LYS A 210 11.52 -15.16 -81.19
CA LYS A 210 11.62 -14.20 -82.31
C LYS A 210 10.27 -13.81 -82.94
N VAL A 211 9.15 -14.03 -82.25
CA VAL A 211 7.80 -13.80 -82.78
C VAL A 211 7.31 -12.43 -82.30
N LYS A 212 7.18 -11.48 -83.22
CA LYS A 212 6.46 -10.22 -82.97
C LYS A 212 4.95 -10.49 -83.03
N GLU A 213 4.38 -10.97 -81.93
CA GLU A 213 2.92 -11.01 -81.76
C GLU A 213 2.42 -9.76 -81.02
N ASN A 214 1.12 -9.47 -81.18
CA ASN A 214 0.45 -8.29 -80.63
C ASN A 214 0.64 -8.18 -79.12
N ASN A 215 1.34 -7.13 -78.67
CA ASN A 215 1.61 -6.82 -77.25
C ASN A 215 0.35 -6.85 -76.34
N ASP A 216 -0.84 -6.58 -76.88
CA ASP A 216 -2.09 -6.54 -76.11
C ASP A 216 -2.59 -7.94 -75.69
N GLY A 217 -2.54 -8.93 -76.59
CA GLY A 217 -3.00 -10.29 -76.30
C GLY A 217 -2.14 -11.00 -75.26
N LEU A 218 -0.84 -10.74 -75.26
CA LEU A 218 0.08 -11.20 -74.22
C LEU A 218 -0.27 -10.59 -72.86
N THR A 219 -0.43 -9.26 -72.82
CA THR A 219 -0.70 -8.53 -71.57
C THR A 219 -2.00 -9.02 -70.92
N LYS A 220 -3.00 -9.38 -71.74
CA LYS A 220 -4.22 -10.07 -71.29
C LYS A 220 -3.94 -11.43 -70.65
N SER A 221 -3.24 -12.32 -71.36
CA SER A 221 -2.93 -13.68 -70.90
C SER A 221 -2.12 -13.68 -69.60
N ILE A 222 -1.18 -12.74 -69.49
CA ILE A 222 -0.41 -12.48 -68.28
C ILE A 222 -1.31 -12.07 -67.11
N SER A 223 -2.20 -11.10 -67.34
CA SER A 223 -3.07 -10.58 -66.30
C SER A 223 -4.08 -11.64 -65.83
N GLU A 224 -4.65 -12.39 -66.75
CA GLU A 224 -5.55 -13.53 -66.47
C GLU A 224 -4.82 -14.63 -65.69
N THR A 225 -3.61 -15.02 -66.12
CA THR A 225 -2.86 -16.05 -65.40
C THR A 225 -2.42 -15.58 -64.00
N PHE A 226 -2.06 -14.30 -63.86
CA PHE A 226 -1.79 -13.74 -62.54
C PHE A 226 -2.99 -13.92 -61.62
N TYR A 227 -4.17 -13.54 -62.10
CA TYR A 227 -5.41 -13.63 -61.36
C TYR A 227 -5.73 -15.08 -60.99
N ASP A 228 -5.67 -16.00 -61.96
CA ASP A 228 -5.88 -17.44 -61.76
C ASP A 228 -5.01 -18.00 -60.62
N ILE A 229 -3.71 -17.65 -60.58
CA ILE A 229 -2.78 -18.07 -59.51
C ILE A 229 -3.20 -17.47 -58.16
N PHE A 230 -3.60 -16.20 -58.15
CA PHE A 230 -3.95 -15.49 -56.92
C PHE A 230 -5.22 -16.08 -56.26
N ILE A 231 -6.27 -16.31 -57.05
CA ILE A 231 -7.55 -16.84 -56.57
C ILE A 231 -7.61 -18.38 -56.45
N ASP A 232 -6.54 -19.08 -56.83
CA ASP A 232 -6.52 -20.54 -56.82
C ASP A 232 -6.87 -21.14 -55.45
N LYS A 233 -7.63 -22.23 -55.45
CA LYS A 233 -7.99 -22.95 -54.22
C LYS A 233 -6.77 -23.68 -53.64
N GLU A 234 -5.80 -24.07 -54.46
CA GLU A 234 -4.58 -24.72 -54.02
C GLU A 234 -3.74 -23.79 -53.12
N SER A 235 -3.44 -24.26 -51.92
CA SER A 235 -2.77 -23.50 -50.88
C SER A 235 -1.27 -23.79 -50.78
N ASP A 236 -0.85 -24.94 -51.30
CA ASP A 236 0.54 -25.35 -51.38
C ASP A 236 1.23 -24.60 -52.53
N LEU A 237 2.26 -23.81 -52.21
CA LEU A 237 3.00 -23.02 -53.20
C LEU A 237 3.77 -23.90 -54.20
N HIS A 238 4.19 -25.11 -53.82
CA HIS A 238 4.87 -26.04 -54.73
C HIS A 238 3.89 -26.61 -55.74
N LYS A 239 2.73 -27.10 -55.30
CA LYS A 239 1.67 -27.58 -56.20
C LYS A 239 1.14 -26.47 -57.11
N LEU A 240 0.98 -25.27 -56.57
CA LEU A 240 0.55 -24.10 -57.33
C LEU A 240 1.60 -23.72 -58.39
N MET A 241 2.87 -23.68 -58.01
CA MET A 241 3.96 -23.42 -58.97
C MET A 241 3.99 -24.48 -60.07
N GLU A 242 3.91 -25.77 -59.71
CA GLU A 242 3.90 -26.90 -60.64
C GLU A 242 2.72 -26.81 -61.63
N LYS A 243 1.51 -26.54 -61.15
CA LYS A 243 0.30 -26.42 -61.97
C LYS A 243 0.45 -25.37 -63.07
N TYR A 244 0.87 -24.15 -62.72
CA TYR A 244 0.96 -23.05 -63.70
C TYR A 244 2.24 -23.10 -64.55
N THR A 245 3.27 -23.75 -64.02
CA THR A 245 4.46 -24.15 -64.78
C THR A 245 4.14 -25.14 -65.89
N GLN A 246 3.42 -26.22 -65.57
CA GLN A 246 3.08 -27.25 -66.53
C GLN A 246 2.19 -26.65 -67.62
N ARG A 247 1.18 -25.85 -67.23
CA ARG A 247 0.33 -25.09 -68.15
C ARG A 247 1.15 -24.25 -69.14
N LEU A 248 2.23 -23.62 -68.68
CA LEU A 248 3.14 -22.83 -69.50
C LEU A 248 4.07 -23.66 -70.40
N ALA A 249 4.59 -24.77 -69.89
CA ALA A 249 5.45 -25.67 -70.65
C ALA A 249 4.68 -26.35 -71.79
N PHE A 250 3.43 -26.78 -71.54
CA PHE A 250 2.54 -27.36 -72.56
C PHE A 250 2.16 -26.37 -73.66
N GLN A 251 2.27 -25.07 -73.42
CA GLN A 251 2.05 -24.04 -74.42
C GLN A 251 3.30 -23.75 -75.27
N ASN A 252 4.52 -24.09 -74.83
CA ASN A 252 5.77 -23.55 -75.39
C ASN A 252 6.87 -24.54 -75.83
N SER A 253 6.91 -25.83 -75.47
CA SER A 253 7.89 -26.74 -76.10
C SER A 253 7.61 -28.24 -76.00
N SER A 254 8.27 -28.97 -76.91
CA SER A 254 8.16 -30.38 -77.26
C SER A 254 9.36 -31.21 -76.76
N SER A 255 9.62 -31.35 -75.45
CA SER A 255 10.52 -32.43 -74.94
C SER A 255 10.44 -32.65 -73.42
N ALA A 256 10.78 -33.86 -72.96
CA ALA A 256 10.74 -34.25 -71.54
C ALA A 256 12.00 -33.86 -70.73
N CYS A 257 13.13 -33.53 -71.38
CA CYS A 257 14.35 -33.10 -70.69
C CYS A 257 14.21 -31.70 -70.08
N ASP A 258 13.38 -30.84 -70.68
CA ASP A 258 13.11 -29.49 -70.22
C ASP A 258 12.33 -29.44 -68.87
N LEU A 259 11.70 -30.55 -68.45
CA LEU A 259 10.87 -30.61 -67.24
C LEU A 259 11.69 -30.79 -65.94
N PHE A 260 12.86 -31.44 -65.98
CA PHE A 260 13.65 -31.74 -64.78
C PHE A 260 14.45 -30.53 -64.27
N ASP A 261 15.07 -29.77 -65.18
CA ASP A 261 15.72 -28.48 -64.85
C ASP A 261 14.69 -27.46 -64.35
N TYR A 262 13.47 -27.54 -64.86
CA TYR A 262 12.35 -26.71 -64.43
C TYR A 262 11.96 -26.98 -62.96
N TYR A 263 11.99 -28.24 -62.50
CA TYR A 263 11.62 -28.59 -61.13
C TYR A 263 12.59 -28.03 -60.07
N ASN A 264 13.90 -28.04 -60.35
CA ASN A 264 14.91 -27.41 -59.48
C ASN A 264 14.80 -25.88 -59.49
N LEU A 265 14.50 -25.28 -60.65
CA LEU A 265 14.25 -23.85 -60.81
C LEU A 265 13.02 -23.40 -59.97
N ASN A 266 12.01 -24.25 -59.85
CA ASN A 266 10.79 -23.97 -59.08
C ASN A 266 11.04 -23.81 -57.58
N ASN A 267 11.91 -24.62 -56.99
CA ASN A 267 12.24 -24.48 -55.56
C ASN A 267 12.95 -23.15 -55.28
N SER A 268 13.89 -22.75 -56.15
CA SER A 268 14.55 -21.43 -56.08
C SER A 268 13.55 -20.28 -56.20
N LYS A 269 12.63 -20.36 -57.17
CA LYS A 269 11.57 -19.35 -57.38
C LYS A 269 10.59 -19.25 -56.21
N ILE A 270 10.20 -20.38 -55.61
CA ILE A 270 9.34 -20.39 -54.42
C ILE A 270 10.07 -19.76 -53.22
N ASN A 271 11.35 -20.05 -53.05
CA ASN A 271 12.16 -19.42 -52.01
C ASN A 271 12.30 -17.92 -52.24
N LYS A 272 12.49 -17.47 -53.48
CA LYS A 272 12.47 -16.05 -53.86
C LYS A 272 11.11 -15.41 -53.50
N ALA A 273 9.98 -16.06 -53.82
CA ALA A 273 8.64 -15.56 -53.46
C ALA A 273 8.49 -15.36 -51.94
N LYS A 274 8.90 -16.38 -51.17
CA LYS A 274 8.87 -16.35 -49.69
C LYS A 274 9.77 -15.24 -49.14
N GLN A 275 10.94 -15.03 -49.73
CA GLN A 275 11.88 -13.98 -49.33
C GLN A 275 11.31 -12.59 -49.61
N MET A 276 10.76 -12.36 -50.81
CA MET A 276 10.06 -11.12 -51.16
C MET A 276 8.90 -10.79 -50.21
N THR A 277 8.23 -11.79 -49.64
CA THR A 277 7.18 -11.56 -48.62
C THR A 277 7.75 -11.07 -47.29
N LYS A 278 8.97 -11.49 -46.93
CA LYS A 278 9.63 -11.13 -45.66
C LYS A 278 10.35 -9.79 -45.72
N ASP A 279 10.96 -9.48 -46.86
CA ASP A 279 11.81 -8.30 -47.02
C ASP A 279 11.02 -6.98 -47.06
N MET A 280 9.71 -7.04 -47.31
CA MET A 280 8.86 -5.88 -47.49
C MET A 280 7.83 -5.78 -46.38
N THR A 281 7.78 -4.60 -45.75
CA THR A 281 6.75 -4.29 -44.75
C THR A 281 5.36 -4.30 -45.39
N ASP A 282 4.32 -4.44 -44.58
CA ASP A 282 2.95 -4.43 -45.12
C ASP A 282 2.57 -3.06 -45.72
N ALA A 283 3.09 -1.96 -45.15
CA ALA A 283 2.88 -0.61 -45.65
C ALA A 283 3.48 -0.42 -47.06
N GLU A 284 4.75 -0.79 -47.23
CA GLU A 284 5.43 -0.76 -48.54
C GLU A 284 4.75 -1.69 -49.56
N PHE A 285 4.31 -2.86 -49.11
CA PHE A 285 3.60 -3.81 -49.95
C PHE A 285 2.29 -3.23 -50.49
N ILE A 286 1.47 -2.61 -49.63
CA ILE A 286 0.21 -1.99 -50.05
C ILE A 286 0.47 -0.85 -51.05
N GLN A 287 1.47 -0.01 -50.79
CA GLN A 287 1.82 1.06 -51.72
C GLN A 287 2.26 0.51 -53.09
N LYS A 288 3.05 -0.57 -53.11
CA LYS A 288 3.45 -1.24 -54.34
C LYS A 288 2.28 -1.90 -55.06
N LEU A 289 1.37 -2.51 -54.31
CA LEU A 289 0.17 -3.17 -54.83
C LEU A 289 -0.74 -2.15 -55.54
N VAL A 290 -1.07 -1.04 -54.87
CA VAL A 290 -1.97 -0.01 -55.41
C VAL A 290 -1.37 0.70 -56.63
N ASN A 291 -0.06 0.96 -56.62
CA ASN A 291 0.64 1.65 -57.72
C ASN A 291 1.24 0.69 -58.77
N SER A 292 0.85 -0.59 -58.76
CA SER A 292 1.41 -1.59 -59.65
C SER A 292 1.01 -1.33 -61.10
N LYS A 293 2.01 -1.21 -61.98
CA LYS A 293 1.82 -1.14 -63.44
C LYS A 293 1.62 -2.51 -64.10
N LEU A 294 1.63 -3.59 -63.31
CA LEU A 294 1.54 -4.96 -63.83
C LEU A 294 0.23 -5.24 -64.58
N PHE A 295 -0.80 -4.43 -64.33
CA PHE A 295 -2.16 -4.59 -64.88
C PHE A 295 -2.60 -3.34 -65.69
N GLU A 296 -1.66 -2.59 -66.25
CA GLU A 296 -1.99 -1.41 -67.07
C GLU A 296 -2.86 -1.84 -68.27
N GLY A 297 -4.07 -1.27 -68.40
CA GLY A 297 -5.08 -1.67 -69.39
C GLY A 297 -6.05 -2.78 -68.93
N TYR A 298 -5.84 -3.38 -67.76
CA TYR A 298 -6.67 -4.45 -67.16
C TYR A 298 -7.12 -4.07 -65.75
N ASP A 299 -7.81 -2.93 -65.67
CA ASP A 299 -8.21 -2.32 -64.40
C ASP A 299 -9.14 -3.22 -63.58
N ASP A 300 -9.96 -4.07 -64.22
CA ASP A 300 -10.88 -4.98 -63.54
C ASP A 300 -10.15 -6.06 -62.72
N ILE A 301 -9.05 -6.61 -63.26
CA ILE A 301 -8.22 -7.59 -62.56
C ILE A 301 -7.48 -6.92 -61.40
N ARG A 302 -6.93 -5.72 -61.64
CA ARG A 302 -6.29 -4.91 -60.60
C ARG A 302 -7.26 -4.63 -59.45
N GLU A 303 -8.47 -4.20 -59.76
CA GLU A 303 -9.53 -3.93 -58.80
C GLU A 303 -9.90 -5.17 -58.00
N LYS A 304 -10.15 -6.32 -58.64
CA LYS A 304 -10.47 -7.58 -57.94
C LYS A 304 -9.39 -7.98 -56.93
N ILE A 305 -8.11 -7.87 -57.31
CA ILE A 305 -6.99 -8.20 -56.42
C ILE A 305 -6.93 -7.22 -55.25
N ASN A 306 -6.99 -5.91 -55.54
CA ASN A 306 -6.96 -4.85 -54.53
C ASN A 306 -8.13 -4.98 -53.56
N SER A 307 -9.35 -5.22 -54.06
CA SER A 307 -10.55 -5.44 -53.25
C SER A 307 -10.39 -6.63 -52.31
N THR A 308 -9.79 -7.73 -52.77
CA THR A 308 -9.56 -8.91 -51.90
C THR A 308 -8.63 -8.57 -50.74
N PHE A 309 -7.53 -7.84 -50.99
CA PHE A 309 -6.63 -7.39 -49.92
C PHE A 309 -7.30 -6.37 -48.99
N PHE A 310 -8.09 -5.46 -49.55
CA PHE A 310 -8.84 -4.46 -48.81
C PHE A 310 -9.86 -5.10 -47.85
N GLU A 311 -10.63 -6.10 -48.32
CA GLU A 311 -11.58 -6.85 -47.50
C GLU A 311 -10.90 -7.57 -46.33
N GLU A 312 -9.77 -8.25 -46.59
CA GLU A 312 -8.99 -8.93 -45.56
C GLU A 312 -8.44 -7.92 -44.52
N TYR A 313 -7.92 -6.78 -44.98
CA TYR A 313 -7.49 -5.70 -44.09
C TYR A 313 -8.63 -5.20 -43.19
N HIS A 314 -9.81 -4.95 -43.76
CA HIS A 314 -10.97 -4.50 -42.99
C HIS A 314 -11.48 -5.55 -42.01
N GLN A 315 -11.46 -6.83 -42.39
CA GLN A 315 -11.82 -7.92 -41.49
C GLN A 315 -10.87 -8.01 -40.31
N TRP A 316 -9.56 -7.95 -40.55
CA TRP A 316 -8.54 -7.91 -39.51
C TRP A 316 -8.67 -6.66 -38.61
N LYS A 317 -8.84 -5.47 -39.21
CA LYS A 317 -9.01 -4.20 -38.49
C LYS A 317 -10.24 -4.22 -37.58
N LYS A 318 -11.32 -4.89 -38.00
CA LYS A 318 -12.56 -4.99 -37.23
C LYS A 318 -12.48 -6.01 -36.09
N ASN A 319 -11.88 -7.18 -36.34
CA ASN A 319 -11.98 -8.32 -35.45
C ASN A 319 -10.74 -8.52 -34.57
N ASP A 320 -9.54 -8.38 -35.15
CA ASP A 320 -8.29 -8.77 -34.49
C ASP A 320 -7.58 -7.56 -33.88
N PHE A 321 -7.51 -6.44 -34.61
CA PHE A 321 -6.81 -5.24 -34.16
C PHE A 321 -7.28 -4.71 -32.79
N PRO A 322 -8.59 -4.58 -32.50
CA PRO A 322 -9.05 -4.09 -31.20
C PRO A 322 -8.65 -5.02 -30.04
N VAL A 323 -8.58 -6.32 -30.30
CA VAL A 323 -8.21 -7.34 -29.30
C VAL A 323 -6.72 -7.25 -29.00
N GLU A 324 -5.88 -7.16 -30.02
CA GLU A 324 -4.42 -7.06 -29.84
C GLU A 324 -4.01 -5.76 -29.15
N ILE A 325 -4.61 -4.64 -29.54
CA ILE A 325 -4.34 -3.33 -28.93
C ILE A 325 -4.83 -3.27 -27.48
N ARG A 326 -5.97 -3.90 -27.15
CA ARG A 326 -6.46 -3.92 -25.76
C ARG A 326 -5.49 -4.61 -24.79
N ARG A 327 -4.68 -5.57 -25.25
CA ARG A 327 -3.74 -6.33 -24.41
C ARG A 327 -2.55 -5.53 -23.90
N ILE A 328 -2.23 -4.39 -24.52
CA ILE A 328 -1.09 -3.55 -24.10
C ILE A 328 -1.52 -2.39 -23.20
N PHE A 329 -2.83 -2.18 -23.03
CA PHE A 329 -3.35 -1.12 -22.17
C PHE A 329 -3.33 -1.52 -20.69
N PRO A 330 -3.25 -0.54 -19.77
CA PRO A 330 -3.33 -0.80 -18.34
C PRO A 330 -4.54 -1.68 -18.00
N GLU A 331 -4.27 -2.90 -17.55
CA GLU A 331 -5.30 -3.89 -17.31
C GLU A 331 -6.03 -3.65 -15.98
N SER A 332 -7.12 -4.42 -15.79
CA SER A 332 -7.84 -4.49 -14.51
C SER A 332 -6.94 -4.75 -13.30
N LEU A 333 -5.81 -5.46 -13.47
CA LEU A 333 -4.82 -5.71 -12.42
C LEU A 333 -4.14 -4.41 -11.94
N PHE A 334 -3.78 -3.50 -12.84
CA PHE A 334 -3.20 -2.21 -12.48
C PHE A 334 -4.20 -1.34 -11.72
N ILE A 335 -5.46 -1.34 -12.16
CA ILE A 335 -6.55 -0.64 -11.46
C ILE A 335 -6.76 -1.22 -10.06
N LYS A 336 -6.75 -2.56 -9.91
CA LYS A 336 -6.84 -3.22 -8.61
C LYS A 336 -5.69 -2.85 -7.67
N GLN A 337 -4.45 -2.86 -8.16
CA GLN A 337 -3.29 -2.46 -7.38
C GLN A 337 -3.38 -1.00 -6.91
N LEU A 338 -3.87 -0.11 -7.78
CA LEU A 338 -4.12 1.28 -7.42
C LEU A 338 -5.20 1.40 -6.34
N GLU A 339 -6.31 0.67 -6.46
CA GLU A 339 -7.37 0.64 -5.45
C GLU A 339 -6.85 0.15 -4.10
N CYS A 340 -6.07 -0.94 -4.07
CA CYS A 340 -5.43 -1.43 -2.84
C CYS A 340 -4.50 -0.39 -2.22
N LYS A 341 -3.70 0.32 -3.03
CA LYS A 341 -2.80 1.37 -2.55
C LYS A 341 -3.59 2.54 -1.93
N LEU A 342 -4.65 2.99 -2.60
CA LEU A 342 -5.49 4.08 -2.11
C LEU A 342 -6.22 3.72 -0.82
N GLU A 343 -6.67 2.46 -0.69
CA GLU A 343 -7.31 1.97 0.53
C GLU A 343 -6.32 2.00 1.70
N LYS A 344 -5.08 1.55 1.47
CA LYS A 344 -4.02 1.62 2.48
C LYS A 344 -3.75 3.06 2.91
N GLU A 345 -3.63 3.99 1.97
CA GLU A 345 -3.46 5.43 2.26
C GLU A 345 -4.62 5.98 3.11
N TYR A 346 -5.87 5.53 2.87
CA TYR A 346 -7.03 5.95 3.66
C TYR A 346 -7.04 5.38 5.07
N VAL A 347 -6.68 4.11 5.25
CA VAL A 347 -6.57 3.48 6.58
C VAL A 347 -5.50 4.20 7.41
N GLU A 348 -4.35 4.50 6.83
CA GLU A 348 -3.27 5.26 7.49
C GLU A 348 -3.74 6.67 7.89
N GLU A 349 -4.46 7.37 7.01
CA GLU A 349 -5.00 8.70 7.30
C GLU A 349 -6.08 8.66 8.39
N LYS A 350 -6.96 7.66 8.37
CA LYS A 350 -7.96 7.44 9.42
C LYS A 350 -7.30 7.26 10.79
N GLN A 351 -6.29 6.40 10.88
CA GLN A 351 -5.52 6.18 12.11
C GLN A 351 -4.83 7.45 12.60
N ARG A 352 -4.30 8.26 11.67
CA ARG A 352 -3.68 9.55 11.99
C ARG A 352 -4.69 10.54 12.57
N ILE A 353 -5.87 10.64 11.97
CA ILE A 353 -6.97 11.49 12.45
C ILE A 353 -7.41 11.02 13.84
N GLU A 354 -7.68 9.73 14.01
CA GLU A 354 -8.09 9.15 15.30
C GLU A 354 -7.05 9.43 16.39
N LYS A 355 -5.75 9.22 16.12
CA LYS A 355 -4.69 9.50 17.09
C LYS A 355 -4.63 10.99 17.47
N ASN A 356 -4.74 11.89 16.50
CA ASN A 356 -4.68 13.32 16.75
C ASN A 356 -5.89 13.81 17.56
N GLU A 357 -7.08 13.34 17.21
CA GLU A 357 -8.30 13.72 17.92
C GLU A 357 -8.41 13.07 19.28
N PHE A 358 -7.88 11.85 19.48
CA PHE A 358 -7.80 11.22 20.79
C PHE A 358 -7.04 12.13 21.77
N GLU A 359 -5.87 12.62 21.37
CA GLU A 359 -5.09 13.55 22.17
C GLU A 359 -5.84 14.85 22.45
N ASN A 360 -6.48 15.43 21.43
CA ASN A 360 -7.24 16.66 21.56
C ASN A 360 -8.43 16.51 22.52
N ILE A 361 -9.19 15.42 22.42
CA ILE A 361 -10.37 15.17 23.24
C ILE A 361 -9.96 15.00 24.70
N CYS A 362 -8.99 14.13 24.98
CA CYS A 362 -8.53 13.93 26.34
C CYS A 362 -7.95 15.22 26.93
N ASN A 363 -7.15 16.01 26.18
CA ASN A 363 -6.64 17.30 26.68
C ASN A 363 -7.76 18.29 27.03
N LYS A 364 -8.82 18.36 26.22
CA LYS A 364 -9.99 19.21 26.51
C LYS A 364 -10.74 18.72 27.75
N LEU A 365 -10.89 17.40 27.91
CA LEU A 365 -11.55 16.80 29.08
C LEU A 365 -10.74 17.01 30.36
N GLU A 366 -9.44 16.72 30.35
CA GLU A 366 -8.54 16.96 31.49
C GLU A 366 -8.53 18.45 31.89
N CYS A 367 -8.56 19.37 30.91
CA CYS A 367 -8.72 20.80 31.19
C CYS A 367 -10.08 21.16 31.83
N LYS A 368 -11.17 20.51 31.40
CA LYS A 368 -12.54 20.75 31.91
C LYS A 368 -12.69 20.24 33.35
N TYR A 369 -12.03 19.13 33.71
CA TYR A 369 -12.11 18.48 35.02
C TYR A 369 -10.81 18.61 35.83
N LYS A 370 -10.28 19.83 35.95
CA LYS A 370 -9.00 20.12 36.63
C LYS A 370 -9.09 20.57 38.09
N ASN A 371 -10.29 20.61 38.67
CA ASN A 371 -10.54 21.31 39.94
C ASN A 371 -10.27 20.47 41.20
N GLY A 372 -9.71 19.28 41.08
CA GLY A 372 -9.34 18.42 42.21
C GLY A 372 -7.88 18.60 42.64
N SER A 373 -7.58 18.22 43.89
CA SER A 373 -6.22 18.26 44.46
C SER A 373 -5.41 17.00 44.17
N MET A 374 -6.08 15.90 43.83
CA MET A 374 -5.48 14.58 43.58
C MET A 374 -5.81 14.07 42.17
N ARG A 375 -5.03 13.14 41.62
CA ARG A 375 -5.26 12.59 40.28
C ARG A 375 -6.18 11.37 40.28
N LEU A 376 -7.17 11.37 39.38
CA LEU A 376 -7.90 10.18 38.95
C LEU A 376 -7.47 9.82 37.53
N SER A 377 -6.65 8.77 37.38
CA SER A 377 -6.24 8.28 36.06
C SER A 377 -7.16 7.17 35.59
N VAL A 378 -7.79 7.36 34.43
CA VAL A 378 -8.57 6.31 33.75
C VAL A 378 -7.63 5.54 32.85
N LEU A 379 -7.50 4.23 33.12
CA LEU A 379 -6.56 3.38 32.40
C LEU A 379 -7.18 2.84 31.11
N ASN A 380 -8.38 2.28 31.19
CA ASN A 380 -9.17 1.81 30.07
C ASN A 380 -10.62 1.53 30.50
N VAL A 381 -11.48 1.32 29.51
CA VAL A 381 -12.89 0.94 29.68
C VAL A 381 -13.14 -0.33 28.89
N ILE A 382 -13.71 -1.34 29.53
CA ILE A 382 -14.08 -2.60 28.87
C ILE A 382 -15.61 -2.68 28.86
N GLU A 383 -16.19 -2.78 27.66
CA GLU A 383 -17.62 -3.01 27.51
C GLU A 383 -17.99 -4.47 27.79
N SER A 384 -19.10 -4.67 28.48
CA SER A 384 -19.71 -5.98 28.74
C SER A 384 -21.22 -5.87 28.62
N LEU A 385 -21.93 -7.01 28.57
CA LEU A 385 -23.39 -7.04 28.45
C LEU A 385 -24.05 -6.30 29.62
N ASN A 386 -24.57 -5.09 29.35
CA ASN A 386 -25.28 -4.17 30.25
C ASN A 386 -24.45 -3.45 31.32
N TYR A 387 -23.11 -3.57 31.31
CA TYR A 387 -22.23 -2.86 32.25
C TYR A 387 -20.84 -2.62 31.65
N PHE A 388 -20.09 -1.71 32.26
CA PHE A 388 -18.70 -1.42 31.94
C PHE A 388 -17.79 -1.84 33.09
N ILE A 389 -16.59 -2.29 32.75
CA ILE A 389 -15.50 -2.46 33.69
C ILE A 389 -14.52 -1.33 33.44
N ILE A 390 -14.31 -0.48 34.45
CA ILE A 390 -13.42 0.66 34.33
C ILE A 390 -12.25 0.46 35.27
N ASN A 391 -11.05 0.54 34.72
CA ASN A 391 -9.84 0.46 35.51
C ASN A 391 -9.32 1.87 35.78
N TYR A 392 -9.21 2.20 37.05
CA TYR A 392 -8.70 3.48 37.53
C TYR A 392 -7.38 3.30 38.25
N GLU A 393 -6.60 4.37 38.30
CA GLU A 393 -5.56 4.59 39.28
C GLU A 393 -5.88 5.88 40.03
N ILE A 394 -6.19 5.74 41.33
CA ILE A 394 -6.65 6.83 42.19
C ILE A 394 -5.52 7.23 43.12
N GLU A 395 -5.14 8.50 43.07
CA GLU A 395 -4.24 9.09 44.06
C GLU A 395 -5.00 9.33 45.37
N MET A 396 -4.44 8.86 46.47
CA MET A 396 -4.98 9.07 47.81
C MET A 396 -3.89 9.63 48.71
N ALA A 397 -4.26 10.52 49.64
CA ALA A 397 -3.38 10.91 50.72
C ALA A 397 -3.26 9.77 51.72
N GLN A 398 -2.04 9.40 52.07
CA GLN A 398 -1.79 8.58 53.24
C GLN A 398 -1.73 9.50 54.47
N PRO A 399 -2.53 9.28 55.52
CA PRO A 399 -2.48 10.12 56.71
C PRO A 399 -1.10 10.04 57.38
N ASN A 400 -0.75 11.07 58.16
CA ASN A 400 0.50 11.12 58.92
C ASN A 400 0.69 9.83 59.72
N GLN A 401 1.89 9.23 59.67
CA GLN A 401 2.22 8.07 60.49
C GLN A 401 3.17 8.46 61.61
N THR A 402 3.01 7.84 62.78
CA THR A 402 3.99 7.99 63.86
C THR A 402 4.90 6.79 63.85
N GLN A 403 6.19 7.00 63.59
CA GLN A 403 7.21 5.98 63.82
C GLN A 403 7.67 6.05 65.27
N ILE A 404 7.67 4.91 65.95
CA ILE A 404 8.26 4.75 67.27
C ILE A 404 9.49 3.87 67.11
N SER A 405 10.63 4.34 67.61
CA SER A 405 11.88 3.57 67.66
C SER A 405 12.30 3.38 69.11
N ILE A 406 12.54 2.13 69.50
CA ILE A 406 13.00 1.77 70.85
C ILE A 406 14.47 1.39 70.76
N TYR A 407 15.31 2.12 71.49
CA TYR A 407 16.73 1.85 71.60
C TYR A 407 17.03 1.30 72.99
N GLU A 408 17.81 0.23 73.03
CA GLU A 408 18.25 -0.39 74.28
C GLU A 408 19.73 -0.05 74.54
N THR A 409 20.08 0.06 75.81
CA THR A 409 21.48 0.23 76.24
C THR A 409 21.86 -0.81 77.27
N SER A 410 23.11 -1.24 77.22
CA SER A 410 23.73 -2.13 78.18
C SER A 410 24.98 -1.49 78.78
N LEU A 411 25.35 -1.93 79.97
CA LEU A 411 26.64 -1.57 80.56
C LEU A 411 27.79 -2.24 79.80
N GLU A 412 28.90 -1.52 79.63
CA GLU A 412 30.15 -2.17 79.20
C GLU A 412 30.63 -3.16 80.26
N GLN A 413 31.29 -4.24 79.81
CA GLN A 413 31.73 -5.31 80.69
C GLN A 413 32.68 -4.82 81.80
N ALA A 414 33.50 -3.80 81.51
CA ALA A 414 34.37 -3.14 82.49
C ALA A 414 33.59 -2.43 83.60
N ASP A 415 32.45 -1.81 83.26
CA ASP A 415 31.59 -1.10 84.23
C ASP A 415 30.79 -2.08 85.10
N ILE A 416 30.40 -3.24 84.56
CA ILE A 416 29.75 -4.31 85.32
C ILE A 416 30.64 -4.75 86.50
N HIS A 417 31.96 -4.75 86.31
CA HIS A 417 32.94 -5.12 87.34
C HIS A 417 33.22 -4.00 88.36
N GLN A 418 33.00 -2.72 88.01
CA GLN A 418 33.29 -1.55 88.84
C GLN A 418 32.08 -1.00 89.62
N LEU A 419 30.88 -1.57 89.43
CA LEU A 419 29.64 -1.23 90.15
C LEU A 419 29.70 -1.41 91.69
N GLN A 420 30.79 -1.95 92.24
CA GLN A 420 31.00 -2.08 93.69
C GLN A 420 31.75 -0.90 94.33
N GLU A 421 32.21 0.08 93.55
CA GLU A 421 32.89 1.29 94.05
C GLU A 421 31.93 2.50 94.00
N ASP A 422 31.70 3.14 95.15
CA ASP A 422 30.61 4.12 95.41
C ASP A 422 30.64 5.43 94.57
N GLU A 423 31.63 5.63 93.69
CA GLU A 423 31.73 6.81 92.82
C GLU A 423 31.89 6.49 91.32
N HIS A 424 31.67 5.25 90.89
CA HIS A 424 31.78 4.92 89.46
C HIS A 424 30.57 5.40 88.65
N VAL A 425 30.83 6.16 87.58
CA VAL A 425 29.80 6.57 86.61
C VAL A 425 29.87 5.63 85.40
N PRO A 426 28.93 4.68 85.24
CA PRO A 426 28.99 3.71 84.17
C PRO A 426 28.80 4.34 82.78
N ASN A 427 29.54 3.83 81.81
CA ASN A 427 29.37 4.10 80.39
C ASN A 427 28.37 3.10 79.79
N LEU A 428 27.20 3.61 79.42
CA LEU A 428 26.21 2.84 78.68
C LEU A 428 26.57 2.81 77.20
N THR A 429 26.52 1.61 76.62
CA THR A 429 26.64 1.37 75.18
C THR A 429 25.30 0.98 74.59
N LEU A 430 25.06 1.41 73.35
CA LEU A 430 23.89 1.02 72.59
C LEU A 430 24.00 -0.45 72.18
N THR A 431 22.98 -1.25 72.49
CA THR A 431 22.90 -2.62 71.98
C THR A 431 22.56 -2.57 70.49
N SER A 432 23.40 -3.21 69.68
CA SER A 432 23.11 -3.48 68.27
C SER A 432 22.64 -4.92 68.12
N HIS A 433 21.62 -5.13 67.29
CA HIS A 433 21.24 -6.47 66.88
C HIS A 433 22.25 -6.99 65.83
N TYR A 434 22.25 -8.30 65.54
CA TYR A 434 23.21 -9.00 64.66
C TYR A 434 23.39 -8.39 63.24
N SER A 435 22.55 -7.42 62.84
CA SER A 435 22.59 -6.67 61.58
C SER A 435 23.29 -5.30 61.64
N GLY A 436 23.83 -4.89 62.80
CA GLY A 436 24.40 -3.54 62.98
C GLY A 436 23.35 -2.42 63.06
N GLN A 437 22.06 -2.77 63.12
CA GLN A 437 20.97 -1.84 63.42
C GLN A 437 20.85 -1.66 64.94
N TYR A 438 20.75 -0.40 65.35
CA TYR A 438 20.47 0.00 66.73
C TYR A 438 18.95 0.17 66.88
N GLY A 439 18.35 -0.55 67.83
CA GLY A 439 16.94 -0.43 68.17
C GLY A 439 15.94 -1.13 67.22
N THR A 440 14.68 -1.12 67.62
CA THR A 440 13.53 -1.68 66.88
C THR A 440 12.53 -0.56 66.57
N SER A 441 12.13 -0.43 65.31
CA SER A 441 11.15 0.58 64.86
C SER A 441 9.87 -0.05 64.35
N PHE A 442 8.74 0.62 64.61
CA PHE A 442 7.44 0.26 64.03
C PHE A 442 6.62 1.52 63.73
N HIS A 443 5.69 1.40 62.77
CA HIS A 443 4.81 2.50 62.35
C HIS A 443 3.42 2.31 62.92
N LEU A 444 2.84 3.43 63.37
CA LEU A 444 1.48 3.50 63.89
C LEU A 444 0.69 4.50 63.08
N ASP A 445 -0.54 4.12 62.75
CA ASP A 445 -1.55 5.03 62.25
C ASP A 445 -2.23 5.71 63.45
N PRO A 446 -1.98 7.01 63.69
CA PRO A 446 -2.58 7.75 64.79
C PRO A 446 -4.11 7.90 64.66
N GLN A 447 -4.71 7.58 63.50
CA GLN A 447 -6.18 7.53 63.36
C GLN A 447 -6.78 6.23 63.88
N VAL A 448 -5.98 5.15 63.99
CA VAL A 448 -6.44 3.82 64.44
C VAL A 448 -6.12 3.59 65.91
N TYR A 449 -5.01 4.15 66.40
CA TYR A 449 -4.52 3.95 67.77
C TYR A 449 -4.36 5.29 68.51
N ASP A 450 -5.19 5.53 69.54
CA ASP A 450 -5.10 6.70 70.44
C ASP A 450 -4.09 6.42 71.55
N PHE A 451 -2.93 7.10 71.55
CA PHE A 451 -1.97 7.04 72.65
C PHE A 451 -2.34 8.08 73.70
N ARG A 452 -3.16 7.66 74.68
CA ARG A 452 -3.33 8.39 75.94
C ARG A 452 -2.35 7.91 76.99
#